data_AF-A0A5D4MFD5-F1
#
_entry.id   AF-A0A5D4MFD5-F1
#
_cell.length_a   1.000
_cell.length_b   1.000
_cell.length_c   1.000
_cell.angle_alpha   90.00
_cell.angle_beta   90.00
_cell.angle_gamma   90.00
#
_symmetry.space_group_name_H-M   'P 1'
#
loop_
_entity.id
_entity.type
_entity.pdbx_description
1 polymer ?
#
loop_
_entity_poly.entity_id
_entity_poly.type
_entity_poly.pdbx_seq_one_letter_code
_entity_poly.pdbx_strand_id
1 'polypeptide(L)'
;MINQNLNEALKQVDIAERNLLDAQGNNNPEHYQRASLDIHYAQSLLNSLHDSIHSASQEEQKLYYRAQEMMRILEETHGSL
;
A
#
# COMPACT_ATOMS: atom_id res chain seq x y z
N MET A 1 -14.26 -13.74 0.04
CA MET A 1 -12.88 -13.64 0.57
C MET A 1 -12.08 -12.53 -0.11
N ILE A 2 -12.04 -12.46 -1.44
CA ILE A 2 -11.33 -11.39 -2.19
C ILE A 2 -11.67 -9.98 -1.64
N ASN A 3 -12.95 -9.68 -1.42
CA ASN A 3 -13.38 -8.39 -0.89
C ASN A 3 -12.75 -8.04 0.48
N GLN A 4 -12.65 -9.01 1.40
CA GLN A 4 -12.07 -8.78 2.73
C GLN A 4 -10.56 -8.53 2.64
N ASN A 5 -9.86 -9.37 1.87
CA ASN A 5 -8.43 -9.22 1.64
C ASN A 5 -8.10 -7.92 0.89
N LEU A 6 -8.95 -7.51 -0.05
CA LEU A 6 -8.82 -6.23 -0.76
C LEU A 6 -9.02 -5.05 0.19
N ASN A 7 -10.04 -5.07 1.05
CA ASN A 7 -10.24 -4.01 2.03
C ASN A 7 -9.08 -3.90 3.02
N GLU A 8 -8.50 -5.03 3.42
CA GLU A 8 -7.31 -5.05 4.26
C GLU A 8 -6.09 -4.44 3.54
N ALA A 9 -5.86 -4.83 2.27
CA ALA A 9 -4.80 -4.26 1.46
C ALA A 9 -4.96 -2.74 1.29
N LEU A 10 -6.18 -2.26 0.96
CA LEU A 10 -6.48 -0.84 0.82
C LEU A 10 -6.21 -0.07 2.11
N LYS A 11 -6.67 -0.60 3.25
CA LYS A 11 -6.42 0.01 4.55
C LYS A 11 -4.93 0.10 4.87
N GLN A 12 -4.16 -0.93 4.52
CA GLN A 12 -2.72 -0.93 4.75
C GLN A 12 -1.98 0.06 3.85
N VAL A 13 -2.43 0.25 2.61
CA VAL A 13 -1.92 1.31 1.72
C VAL A 13 -2.16 2.70 2.34
N ASP A 14 -3.36 2.96 2.88
CA ASP A 14 -3.66 4.23 3.55
C ASP A 14 -2.79 4.46 4.80
N ILE A 15 -2.46 3.38 5.54
CA ILE A 15 -1.55 3.45 6.71
C ILE A 15 -0.13 3.77 6.25
N ALA A 16 0.35 3.10 5.20
CA ALA A 16 1.67 3.31 4.63
C ALA A 16 1.84 4.76 4.13
N GLU A 17 0.82 5.31 3.46
CA GLU A 17 0.81 6.71 3.01
C GLU A 17 0.96 7.68 4.18
N ARG A 18 0.15 7.52 5.23
CA ARG A 18 0.20 8.41 6.40
C ARG A 18 1.55 8.36 7.10
N ASN A 19 2.08 7.15 7.33
CA ASN A 19 3.37 7.00 8.01
C ASN A 19 4.53 7.52 7.16
N LEU A 20 4.45 7.43 5.84
CA LEU A 20 5.43 8.04 4.95
C LEU A 20 5.39 9.58 5.03
N LEU A 21 4.19 10.18 4.98
CA LEU A 21 4.03 11.63 5.14
C LEU A 21 4.56 12.11 6.50
N ASP A 22 4.29 11.35 7.57
CA ASP A 22 4.82 11.63 8.90
C ASP A 22 6.36 11.53 8.93
N ALA A 23 6.95 10.56 8.22
CA ALA A 23 8.40 10.43 8.09
C ALA A 23 9.04 11.58 7.30
N GLN A 24 8.37 12.10 6.26
CA GLN A 24 8.87 13.26 5.51
C GLN A 24 8.92 14.53 6.38
N GLY A 25 7.97 14.67 7.31
CA GLY A 25 7.91 15.80 8.23
C GLY A 25 8.86 15.70 9.43
N ASN A 26 9.48 14.53 9.67
CA ASN A 26 10.25 14.25 10.88
C ASN A 26 11.59 13.55 10.59
N ASN A 27 12.70 14.12 11.06
CA ASN A 27 14.04 13.54 10.90
C ASN A 27 14.33 12.35 11.86
N ASN A 28 13.31 11.67 12.40
CA ASN A 28 13.50 10.52 13.29
C ASN A 28 13.60 9.23 12.45
N PRO A 29 14.72 8.48 12.52
CA PRO A 29 14.90 7.21 11.81
C PRO A 29 13.80 6.17 12.06
N GLU A 30 13.15 6.19 13.23
CA GLU A 30 12.07 5.25 13.56
C GLU A 30 10.83 5.45 12.68
N HIS A 31 10.52 6.69 12.30
CA HIS A 31 9.39 6.98 11.40
C HIS A 31 9.68 6.47 9.99
N TYR A 32 10.91 6.65 9.51
CA TYR A 32 11.34 6.10 8.21
C TYR A 32 11.27 4.57 8.19
N GLN A 33 11.82 3.90 9.22
CA GLN A 33 11.77 2.44 9.31
C GLN A 33 10.33 1.92 9.38
N ARG A 34 9.46 2.61 10.12
CA ARG A 34 8.03 2.25 10.17
C ARG A 34 7.35 2.40 8.82
N ALA A 35 7.56 3.51 8.12
CA ALA A 35 7.03 3.72 6.77
C ALA A 35 7.50 2.61 5.81
N SER A 36 8.79 2.24 5.85
CA SER A 36 9.33 1.14 5.06
C SER A 36 8.62 -0.20 5.32
N LEU A 37 8.40 -0.55 6.60
CA LEU A 37 7.70 -1.78 6.98
C LEU A 37 6.25 -1.78 6.49
N ASP A 38 5.55 -0.65 6.64
CA ASP A 38 4.15 -0.53 6.22
C ASP A 38 4.00 -0.59 4.70
N ILE A 39 4.93 0.01 3.94
CA ILE A 39 5.00 -0.09 2.47
C ILE A 39 5.19 -1.55 2.05
N HIS A 40 6.18 -2.25 2.63
CA HIS A 40 6.41 -3.66 2.31
C HIS A 40 5.21 -4.54 2.66
N TYR A 41 4.55 -4.28 3.79
CA TYR A 41 3.37 -5.03 4.19
C TYR A 41 2.20 -4.78 3.24
N ALA A 42 1.91 -3.53 2.88
CA ALA A 42 0.89 -3.18 1.89
C ALA A 42 1.13 -3.88 0.55
N GLN A 43 2.39 -3.86 0.07
CA GLN A 43 2.77 -4.51 -1.18
C GLN A 43 2.55 -6.03 -1.12
N SER A 44 2.87 -6.67 0.00
CA SER A 44 2.66 -8.12 0.17
C SER A 44 1.18 -8.50 0.08
N LEU A 45 0.28 -7.68 0.66
CA LEU A 45 -1.16 -7.90 0.61
C LEU A 45 -1.69 -7.76 -0.82
N LEU A 46 -1.26 -6.72 -1.55
CA LEU A 46 -1.65 -6.54 -2.96
C LEU A 46 -1.09 -7.64 -3.87
N ASN A 47 0.13 -8.11 -3.62
CA ASN A 47 0.69 -9.22 -4.38
C ASN A 47 -0.09 -10.53 -4.14
N SER A 48 -0.54 -10.77 -2.90
CA SER A 48 -1.37 -11.95 -2.58
C SER A 48 -2.71 -11.97 -3.31
N LEU A 49 -3.19 -10.81 -3.75
CA LEU A 49 -4.46 -10.64 -4.46
C LEU A 49 -4.32 -10.76 -5.98
N HIS A 50 -3.11 -10.65 -6.53
CA HIS A 50 -2.85 -10.47 -7.96
C HIS A 50 -3.58 -11.49 -8.85
N ASP A 51 -3.43 -12.78 -8.57
CA ASP A 51 -4.05 -13.81 -9.40
C ASP A 51 -5.57 -13.86 -9.22
N SER A 52 -6.07 -13.53 -8.03
CA SER A 52 -7.49 -13.62 -7.69
C SER A 52 -8.31 -12.45 -8.22
N ILE A 53 -7.68 -11.27 -8.38
CA ILE A 53 -8.41 -10.04 -8.73
C ILE A 53 -9.02 -10.09 -10.12
N HIS A 54 -8.44 -10.86 -11.06
CA HIS A 54 -8.98 -11.04 -12.40
C HIS A 54 -10.37 -11.69 -12.43
N SER A 55 -10.72 -12.42 -11.38
CA SER A 55 -12.05 -13.03 -11.20
C SER A 55 -13.03 -12.17 -10.39
N ALA A 56 -12.56 -11.05 -9.84
CA ALA A 56 -13.35 -10.14 -9.01
C ALA A 56 -14.26 -9.23 -9.86
N SER A 57 -15.15 -8.50 -9.21
CA SER A 57 -15.99 -7.51 -9.88
C SER A 57 -15.15 -6.38 -10.49
N GLN A 58 -15.69 -5.67 -11.50
CA GLN A 58 -15.02 -4.52 -12.10
C GLN A 58 -14.69 -3.42 -11.09
N GLU A 59 -15.55 -3.22 -10.10
CA GLU A 59 -15.33 -2.25 -9.03
C GLU A 59 -14.13 -2.64 -8.17
N GLU A 60 -14.03 -3.90 -7.75
CA GLU A 60 -12.91 -4.42 -6.97
C GLU A 60 -11.60 -4.36 -7.77
N GLN A 61 -11.62 -4.71 -9.05
CA GLN A 61 -10.47 -4.57 -9.95
C GLN A 61 -10.01 -3.11 -10.03
N LYS A 62 -10.94 -2.16 -10.18
CA LYS A 62 -10.63 -0.73 -10.22
C LYS A 62 -9.98 -0.25 -8.92
N LEU A 63 -10.48 -0.69 -7.76
CA LEU A 63 -9.89 -0.37 -6.46
C LEU A 63 -8.49 -0.95 -6.32
N TYR A 64 -8.30 -2.20 -6.73
CA TYR A 64 -6.99 -2.86 -6.72
C TYR A 64 -5.95 -2.12 -7.58
N TYR A 65 -6.27 -1.80 -8.83
CA TYR A 65 -5.31 -1.09 -9.70
C TYR A 65 -5.01 0.32 -9.19
N ARG A 66 -6.00 1.00 -8.60
CA ARG A 66 -5.75 2.27 -7.92
C ARG A 66 -4.79 2.12 -6.75
N ALA A 67 -4.93 1.06 -5.96
CA ALA A 67 -4.04 0.76 -4.85
C ALA A 67 -2.61 0.45 -5.31
N GLN A 68 -2.45 -0.29 -6.42
CA GLN A 68 -1.15 -0.54 -7.02
C GLN A 68 -0.47 0.74 -7.51
N GLU A 69 -1.23 1.64 -8.14
CA GLU A 69 -0.68 2.93 -8.57
C GLU A 69 -0.25 3.79 -7.37
N MET A 70 -1.02 3.76 -6.27
CA MET A 70 -0.64 4.45 -5.05
C MET A 70 0.64 3.85 -4.45
N MET A 71 0.77 2.52 -4.42
CA MET A 71 1.98 1.87 -3.97
C MET A 71 3.22 2.27 -4.77
N ARG A 72 3.10 2.38 -6.10
CA ARG A 72 4.19 2.89 -6.95
C ARG A 72 4.65 4.28 -6.50
N ILE A 73 3.71 5.18 -6.24
CA ILE A 73 4.01 6.54 -5.76
C ILE A 73 4.67 6.50 -4.37
N LEU A 74 4.20 5.64 -3.46
CA LEU A 74 4.79 5.49 -2.12
C LEU A 74 6.22 4.95 -2.18
N GLU A 75 6.50 3.96 -3.03
CA GLU A 75 7.85 3.42 -3.22
C GLU A 75 8.81 4.46 -3.82
N GLU A 76 8.36 5.21 -4.83
CA GLU A 76 9.13 6.31 -5.43
C GLU A 76 9.43 7.41 -4.41
N THR A 77 8.43 7.78 -3.62
CA THR A 77 8.56 8.80 -2.58
C THR A 77 9.50 8.34 -1.47
N HIS A 78 9.37 7.10 -1.00
CA HIS A 78 10.24 6.53 0.02
C HIS A 78 11.70 6.39 -0.44
N GLY A 79 11.93 6.03 -1.71
CA GLY A 79 13.27 5.96 -2.30
C GLY A 79 13.95 7.31 -2.51
N SER A 80 13.18 8.41 -2.44
CA SER A 80 13.69 9.79 -2.58
C SER A 80 14.04 10.48 -1.25
N LEU A 81 13.73 9.84 -0.12
CA LEU A 81 14.08 10.28 1.24
C LEU A 81 15.47 9.75 1.64
#